data_AF-A0A920TSF4-F1
#
_entry.id   AF-A0A920TSF4-F1
#
_cell.length_a   1.000
_cell.length_b   1.000
_cell.length_c   1.000
_cell.angle_alpha   90.00
_cell.angle_beta   90.00
_cell.angle_gamma   90.00
#
_symmetry.space_group_name_H-M   'P 1'
#
loop_
_entity.id
_entity.type
_entity.pdbx_description
1 polymer ?
#
loop_
_entity_poly.entity_id
_entity_poly.type
_entity_poly.pdbx_seq_one_letter_code
_entity_poly.pdbx_strand_id
1 'polypeptide(L)'
;MYWLLVNSTKASAQGEDQELGNNVTASSITWSLTSVEEGSHTRGEYYISFKNWSTEQGVGFEFFLFFYDAAGNEVARTETAQFFTLARIEQRYLGGNFTLNSVKTVDAANRIKRMEVVLAP
;
A
#
# COMPACT_ATOMS: atom_id res chain seq x y z
N MET A 1 26.44 -20.73 -2.81
CA MET A 1 25.12 -20.20 -3.23
C MET A 1 24.76 -19.14 -2.21
N TYR A 2 25.19 -17.91 -2.45
CA TYR A 2 25.04 -16.82 -1.48
C TYR A 2 23.64 -16.24 -1.62
N TRP A 3 22.82 -16.43 -0.58
CA TRP A 3 21.60 -15.65 -0.39
C TRP A 3 22.03 -14.21 -0.11
N LEU A 4 22.11 -13.41 -1.17
CA LEU A 4 22.12 -11.96 -1.02
C LEU A 4 20.75 -11.57 -0.51
N LEU A 5 20.62 -11.52 0.82
CA LEU A 5 19.72 -10.61 1.48
C LEU A 5 19.96 -9.26 0.82
N VAL A 6 19.06 -8.89 -0.09
CA VAL A 6 18.97 -7.52 -0.58
C VAL A 6 18.97 -6.69 0.70
N ASN A 7 20.00 -5.86 0.86
CA ASN A 7 19.98 -4.74 1.78
C ASN A 7 18.81 -3.85 1.32
N SER A 8 17.59 -4.30 1.63
CA SER A 8 16.38 -3.52 1.65
C SER A 8 16.65 -2.54 2.78
N THR A 9 17.34 -1.46 2.41
CA THR A 9 17.16 -0.19 3.09
C THR A 9 15.66 -0.06 3.20
N LYS A 10 15.15 -0.27 4.42
CA LYS A 10 13.75 -0.12 4.80
C LYS A 10 13.25 1.12 4.07
N ALA A 11 12.54 0.94 2.96
CA ALA A 11 11.78 2.02 2.35
C ALA A 11 10.52 2.17 3.21
N SER A 12 10.70 2.44 4.50
CA SER A 12 9.64 2.93 5.36
C SER A 12 9.47 4.40 4.97
N ALA A 13 8.68 4.65 3.93
CA ALA A 13 8.10 5.97 3.77
C ALA A 13 7.02 6.06 4.85
N GLN A 14 7.21 6.92 5.85
CA GLN A 14 6.10 7.36 6.68
C GLN A 14 5.35 8.35 5.79
N GLY A 15 4.37 7.84 5.04
CA GLY A 15 3.57 8.69 4.14
C GLY A 15 2.94 9.84 4.93
N GLU A 16 2.91 11.03 4.33
CA GLU A 16 2.02 12.10 4.80
C GLU A 16 0.58 11.56 4.85
N ASP A 17 -0.20 12.07 5.80
CA ASP A 17 -1.60 11.71 5.93
C ASP A 17 -2.32 11.92 4.59
N GLN A 18 -2.92 10.86 4.07
CA GLN A 18 -3.62 10.88 2.79
C GLN A 18 -5.12 11.06 3.05
N GLU A 19 -5.65 12.21 2.64
CA GLU A 19 -7.08 12.46 2.63
C GLU A 19 -7.76 11.64 1.53
N LEU A 20 -8.68 10.76 1.93
CA LEU A 20 -9.45 9.91 1.01
C LEU A 20 -10.84 10.51 0.71
N GLY A 21 -11.22 11.60 1.40
CA GLY A 21 -12.56 12.19 1.31
C GLY A 21 -13.54 11.56 2.31
N ASN A 22 -14.77 12.07 2.35
CA ASN A 22 -15.82 11.64 3.30
C ASN A 22 -15.36 11.60 4.77
N ASN A 23 -14.48 12.53 5.17
CA ASN A 23 -13.85 12.59 6.50
C ASN A 23 -12.99 11.36 6.84
N VAL A 24 -12.47 10.66 5.83
CA VAL A 24 -11.55 9.53 6.00
C VAL A 24 -10.11 9.95 5.66
N THR A 25 -9.21 9.72 6.60
CA THR A 25 -7.77 9.90 6.42
C THR A 25 -7.07 8.53 6.54
N ALA A 26 -6.17 8.22 5.60
CA ALA A 26 -5.21 7.13 5.73
C ALA A 26 -3.86 7.68 6.20
N SER A 27 -3.33 7.14 7.28
CA SER A 27 -2.07 7.57 7.89
C SER A 27 -1.20 6.38 8.26
N SER A 28 0.04 6.64 8.65
CA SER A 28 1.01 5.59 9.00
C SER A 28 1.15 4.51 7.91
N ILE A 29 1.03 4.93 6.65
CA ILE A 29 1.07 4.06 5.48
C ILE A 29 2.49 3.52 5.35
N THR A 30 2.66 2.22 5.57
CA THR A 30 3.95 1.54 5.44
C THR A 30 3.79 0.27 4.61
N TRP A 31 4.88 -0.12 3.95
CA TRP A 31 4.93 -1.32 3.13
C TRP A 31 6.36 -1.86 3.05
N SER A 32 6.50 -3.13 2.71
CA SER A 32 7.77 -3.77 2.45
C SER A 32 7.61 -4.88 1.40
N LEU A 33 8.65 -5.09 0.59
CA LEU A 33 8.72 -6.25 -0.29
C LEU A 33 9.25 -7.45 0.51
N THR A 34 8.59 -8.59 0.36
CA THR A 34 8.96 -9.83 1.07
C THR A 34 9.62 -10.84 0.14
N SER A 35 9.25 -10.85 -1.15
CA SER A 35 9.92 -11.67 -2.17
C SER A 35 9.77 -11.11 -3.58
N VAL A 36 10.78 -11.36 -4.42
CA VAL A 36 10.73 -11.15 -5.87
C VAL A 36 10.94 -12.52 -6.52
N GLU A 37 9.92 -13.02 -7.20
CA GLU A 37 10.01 -14.26 -7.99
C GLU A 37 10.24 -13.88 -9.45
N GLU A 38 11.51 -13.94 -9.89
CA GLU A 38 11.90 -13.47 -11.22
C GLU A 38 11.10 -14.16 -12.34
N GLY A 39 10.54 -13.35 -13.24
CA GLY A 39 9.67 -13.81 -14.34
C GLY A 39 8.22 -14.09 -13.95
N SER A 40 7.86 -14.06 -12.66
CA SER A 40 6.51 -14.34 -12.17
C SER A 40 5.83 -13.11 -11.55
N HIS A 41 6.20 -12.74 -10.33
CA HIS A 41 5.55 -11.68 -9.56
C HIS A 41 6.41 -11.22 -8.38
N THR A 42 6.03 -10.10 -7.77
CA THR A 42 6.62 -9.61 -6.51
C THR A 42 5.57 -9.64 -5.40
N ARG A 43 5.96 -10.02 -4.19
CA ARG A 43 5.09 -10.04 -3.00
C ARG A 43 5.58 -9.06 -1.95
N GLY A 44 4.66 -8.59 -1.12
CA GLY A 44 4.96 -7.71 -0.01
C GLY A 44 3.87 -7.67 1.05
N GLU A 45 4.15 -6.88 2.08
CA GLU A 45 3.27 -6.64 3.22
C GLU A 45 3.02 -5.13 3.35
N TYR A 46 1.85 -4.76 3.86
CA TYR A 46 1.50 -3.38 4.11
C TYR A 46 0.81 -3.21 5.46
N TYR A 47 0.92 -2.00 6.02
CA TYR A 47 0.18 -1.58 7.22
C TYR A 47 -0.29 -0.14 7.03
N ILE A 48 -1.58 0.10 7.28
CA ILE A 48 -2.23 1.40 7.14
C ILE A 48 -3.12 1.65 8.36
N SER A 49 -3.10 2.88 8.89
CA SER A 49 -4.10 3.34 9.84
C SER A 49 -5.16 4.13 9.08
N PHE A 50 -6.43 3.73 9.20
CA PHE A 50 -7.54 4.50 8.66
C PHE A 50 -8.31 5.15 9.78
N LYS A 51 -8.74 6.39 9.55
CA LYS A 51 -9.51 7.16 10.53
C LYS A 51 -10.70 7.82 9.88
N ASN A 52 -11.89 7.53 10.41
CA ASN A 52 -13.13 8.24 10.09
C ASN A 52 -13.39 9.29 11.17
N TRP A 53 -13.37 10.56 10.78
CA TRP A 53 -13.67 11.71 11.64
C TRP A 53 -15.14 12.13 11.65
N SER A 54 -16.00 11.46 10.87
CA SER A 54 -17.43 11.76 10.84
C SER A 54 -18.11 11.41 12.16
N THR A 55 -18.87 12.35 12.71
CA THR A 55 -19.76 12.15 13.86
C THR A 55 -21.13 11.57 13.46
N GLU A 56 -21.48 11.68 12.18
CA GLU A 56 -22.83 11.43 11.68
C GLU A 56 -23.00 10.03 11.09
N GLN A 57 -21.98 9.52 10.39
CA GLN A 57 -22.10 8.27 9.63
C GLN A 57 -20.85 7.39 9.71
N GLY A 58 -21.07 6.08 9.66
CA GLY A 58 -20.03 5.13 9.28
C GLY A 58 -19.78 5.18 7.78
N VAL A 59 -18.66 4.60 7.35
CA VAL A 59 -18.24 4.55 5.95
C VAL A 59 -17.77 3.15 5.60
N GLY A 60 -18.22 2.66 4.44
CA GLY A 60 -17.67 1.48 3.80
C GLY A 60 -17.05 1.91 2.47
N PHE A 61 -15.85 1.43 2.16
CA PHE A 61 -15.16 1.76 0.93
C PHE A 61 -14.27 0.61 0.47
N GLU A 62 -14.03 0.57 -0.82
CA GLU A 62 -13.03 -0.31 -1.43
C GLU A 62 -11.80 0.51 -1.80
N PHE A 63 -10.62 -0.10 -1.71
CA PHE A 63 -9.38 0.56 -2.09
C PHE A 63 -8.38 -0.39 -2.75
N PHE A 64 -7.48 0.19 -3.55
CA PHE A 64 -6.32 -0.44 -4.14
C PHE A 64 -5.04 0.15 -3.55
N LEU A 65 -3.93 -0.59 -3.68
CA LEU A 65 -2.60 -0.06 -3.40
C LEU A 65 -1.88 0.20 -4.71
N PHE A 66 -1.46 1.45 -4.91
CA PHE A 66 -0.69 1.88 -6.07
C PHE A 66 0.73 2.19 -5.64
N PHE A 67 1.70 1.82 -6.49
CA PHE A 67 3.12 1.89 -6.19
C PHE A 67 3.81 2.75 -7.24
N TYR A 68 4.60 3.73 -6.78
CA TYR A 68 5.21 4.74 -7.63
C TYR A 68 6.73 4.77 -7.48
N ASP A 69 7.43 5.21 -8.53
CA ASP A 69 8.84 5.56 -8.47
C ASP A 69 9.09 6.97 -7.93
N ALA A 70 10.37 7.36 -7.78
CA ALA A 70 10.75 8.67 -7.26
C ALA A 70 10.29 9.85 -8.13
N ALA A 71 10.00 9.61 -9.41
CA ALA A 71 9.50 10.63 -10.33
C ALA A 71 7.96 10.72 -10.33
N GLY A 72 7.28 9.90 -9.51
CA GLY A 72 5.83 9.88 -9.41
C GLY A 72 5.14 9.07 -10.51
N ASN A 73 5.88 8.25 -11.27
CA ASN A 73 5.27 7.37 -12.27
C ASN A 73 4.78 6.10 -11.59
N GLU A 74 3.57 5.65 -11.96
CA GLU A 74 3.05 4.37 -11.49
C GLU A 74 3.92 3.23 -12.03
N VAL A 75 4.40 2.39 -11.13
CA VAL A 75 5.20 1.20 -11.42
C VAL A 75 4.34 -0.06 -11.35
N ALA A 76 3.41 -0.11 -10.39
CA ALA A 76 2.56 -1.26 -10.14
C ALA A 76 1.33 -0.90 -9.31
N ARG A 77 0.40 -1.85 -9.26
CA ARG A 77 -0.76 -1.82 -8.36
C ARG A 77 -1.16 -3.25 -7.96
N THR A 78 -2.01 -3.38 -6.96
CA THR A 78 -2.65 -4.65 -6.62
C THR A 78 -3.73 -5.03 -7.63
N GLU A 79 -3.88 -6.32 -7.90
CA GLU A 79 -4.90 -6.82 -8.85
C GLU A 79 -6.33 -6.82 -8.30
N THR A 80 -6.51 -6.79 -6.98
CA THR A 80 -7.82 -6.77 -6.33
C THR A 80 -7.94 -5.61 -5.35
N ALA A 81 -9.14 -5.03 -5.28
CA ALA A 81 -9.52 -4.06 -4.26
C ALA A 81 -9.82 -4.78 -2.94
N GLN A 82 -9.60 -4.10 -1.82
CA GLN A 82 -10.00 -4.58 -0.50
C GLN A 82 -11.15 -3.74 0.03
N PHE A 83 -12.21 -4.41 0.50
CA PHE A 83 -13.35 -3.76 1.15
C PHE A 83 -13.07 -3.53 2.63
N PHE A 84 -13.35 -2.34 3.12
CA PHE A 84 -13.13 -1.94 4.50
C PHE A 84 -14.29 -1.10 5.05
N THR A 85 -14.56 -1.22 6.35
CA THR A 85 -15.63 -0.46 7.02
C THR A 85 -15.13 0.18 8.31
N LEU A 86 -15.58 1.41 8.55
CA LEU A 86 -15.33 2.19 9.76
C LEU A 86 -16.64 2.76 10.28
N ALA A 87 -16.90 2.60 11.57
CA ALA A 87 -17.95 3.30 12.28
C ALA A 87 -17.65 4.81 12.36
N ARG A 88 -18.61 5.58 12.89
CA ARG A 88 -18.41 7.00 13.22
C ARG A 88 -17.32 7.15 14.27
N ILE A 89 -16.47 8.17 14.15
CA ILE A 89 -15.36 8.45 15.07
C ILE A 89 -14.57 7.17 15.39
N GLU A 90 -14.09 6.50 14.35
CA GLU A 90 -13.31 5.27 14.48
C GLU A 90 -11.93 5.43 13.85
N GLN A 91 -10.92 4.89 14.54
CA GLN A 91 -9.61 4.64 13.96
C GLN A 91 -9.34 3.15 14.01
N ARG A 92 -8.94 2.56 12.88
CA ARG A 92 -8.63 1.14 12.77
C ARG A 92 -7.37 0.92 11.95
N TYR A 93 -6.60 -0.08 12.36
CA TYR A 93 -5.40 -0.50 11.64
C TYR A 93 -5.73 -1.68 10.74
N LEU A 94 -5.22 -1.63 9.51
CA LEU A 94 -5.30 -2.72 8.55
C LEU A 94 -3.89 -3.10 8.13
N GLY A 95 -3.56 -4.38 8.30
CA GLY A 95 -2.34 -4.98 7.78
C GLY A 95 -2.68 -6.16 6.89
N GLY A 96 -1.91 -6.35 5.83
CA GLY A 96 -2.16 -7.42 4.88
C GLY A 96 -1.01 -7.67 3.92
N ASN A 97 -1.20 -8.67 3.06
CA ASN A 97 -0.26 -9.03 2.00
C ASN A 97 -0.73 -8.45 0.66
N PHE A 98 0.22 -8.21 -0.24
CA PHE A 98 -0.05 -7.85 -1.62
C PHE A 98 0.82 -8.63 -2.61
N THR A 99 0.32 -8.74 -3.85
CA THR A 99 1.04 -9.32 -4.99
C THR A 99 1.00 -8.35 -6.16
N LEU A 100 2.16 -8.14 -6.79
CA LEU A 100 2.35 -7.29 -7.96
C LEU A 100 2.77 -8.16 -9.14
N ASN A 101 1.81 -8.52 -9.99
CA ASN A 101 2.07 -9.38 -11.15
C ASN A 101 2.74 -8.63 -12.31
N SER A 102 2.73 -7.30 -12.31
CA SER A 102 3.48 -6.48 -13.27
C SER A 102 4.97 -6.35 -12.92
N VAL A 103 5.37 -6.64 -11.68
CA VAL A 103 6.75 -6.47 -11.19
C VAL A 103 7.42 -7.84 -11.08
N LYS A 104 8.30 -8.13 -12.04
CA LYS A 104 8.88 -9.48 -12.22
C LYS A 104 10.41 -9.52 -12.16
N THR A 105 11.06 -8.42 -11.82
CA THR A 105 12.52 -8.33 -11.73
C THR A 105 12.92 -7.56 -10.48
N VAL A 106 14.11 -7.84 -9.96
CA VAL A 106 14.67 -7.13 -8.80
C VAL A 106 14.84 -5.64 -9.10
N ASP A 107 15.24 -5.28 -10.32
CA ASP A 107 15.38 -3.88 -10.72
C ASP A 107 14.05 -3.13 -10.71
N ALA A 108 12.98 -3.73 -11.22
CA ALA A 108 11.65 -3.12 -11.19
C ALA A 108 11.12 -2.98 -9.75
N ALA A 109 11.34 -4.00 -8.91
CA ALA A 109 11.01 -3.97 -7.50
C ALA A 109 11.75 -2.83 -6.76
N ASN A 110 13.05 -2.66 -7.03
CA ASN A 110 13.88 -1.62 -6.41
C ASN A 110 13.50 -0.19 -6.84
N ARG A 111 12.76 -0.03 -7.95
CA ARG A 111 12.25 1.29 -8.40
C ARG A 111 11.09 1.80 -7.56
N ILE A 112 10.38 0.94 -6.83
CA ILE A 112 9.25 1.36 -6.01
C ILE A 112 9.78 2.20 -4.84
N LYS A 113 9.25 3.41 -4.69
CA LYS A 113 9.63 4.37 -3.64
C LYS A 113 8.47 4.84 -2.79
N ARG A 114 7.25 4.77 -3.30
CA ARG A 114 6.04 5.23 -2.60
C ARG A 114 4.89 4.27 -2.84
N MET A 115 4.00 4.18 -1.85
CA MET A 115 2.70 3.52 -1.97
C MET A 115 1.60 4.54 -1.63
N GLU A 116 0.50 4.50 -2.37
CA GLU A 116 -0.70 5.30 -2.10
C GLU A 116 -1.93 4.41 -2.04
N VAL A 117 -2.91 4.83 -1.25
CA VAL A 117 -4.22 4.20 -1.17
C VAL A 117 -5.15 4.87 -2.17
N VAL A 118 -5.66 4.14 -3.15
CA VAL A 118 -6.57 4.70 -4.15
C VAL A 118 -7.95 4.09 -3.95
N LEU A 119 -8.97 4.94 -3.74
CA LEU A 119 -10.34 4.45 -3.63
C LEU A 119 -10.79 3.81 -4.96
N ALA A 120 -11.48 2.69 -4.87
CA ALA A 120 -12.11 2.09 -6.04
C ALA A 120 -13.23 3.01 -6.58
N PRO A 121 -13.43 3.10 -7.90
CA PRO A 121 -14.50 3.88 -8.52
C PRO A 121 -15.91 3.44 -8.12
#